data_AF-A0A7H1N1A8-F1
#
_entry.id   AF-A0A7H1N1A8-F1
#
_cell.length_a   1.000
_cell.length_b   1.000
_cell.length_c   1.000
_cell.angle_alpha   90.00
_cell.angle_beta   90.00
_cell.angle_gamma   90.00
#
_symmetry.space_group_name_H-M   'P 1'
#
loop_
_entity.id
_entity.type
_entity.pdbx_description
1 polymer ?
#
loop_
_entity_poly.entity_id
_entity_poly.type
_entity_poly.pdbx_seq_one_letter_code
_entity_poly.pdbx_strand_id
1 'polypeptide(L)'
;MDWLITEGLPLLARVSLVILFPFSALDKIVNWSSALAQAKSSFLPGGPVLLLLAILVEVVTPICIVTGWQDRPAAFVLAGFCVITAILYHRFWLYPRFFFADSEGRPHLWDFLKNFGLAGGLLLIVLGSGAP
;
A
#
# COMPACT_ATOMS: atom_id res chain seq x y z
N MET A 1 -26.66 8.22 -18.35
CA MET A 1 -25.92 7.09 -17.73
C MET A 1 -24.42 7.34 -17.79
N ASP A 2 -23.97 8.37 -18.51
CA ASP A 2 -22.55 8.67 -18.73
C ASP A 2 -21.84 9.17 -17.47
N TRP A 3 -22.52 9.93 -16.60
CA TRP A 3 -21.96 10.42 -15.32
C TRP A 3 -21.50 9.29 -14.38
N LEU A 4 -22.17 8.13 -14.41
CA LEU A 4 -21.77 6.96 -13.62
C LEU A 4 -20.45 6.39 -14.11
N ILE A 5 -20.19 6.45 -15.42
CA ILE A 5 -19.00 5.88 -16.05
C ILE A 5 -17.83 6.88 -15.99
N THR A 6 -18.10 8.17 -16.13
CA THR A 6 -17.07 9.22 -16.14
C THR A 6 -16.66 9.68 -14.75
N GLU A 7 -17.58 9.75 -13.80
CA GLU A 7 -17.32 10.29 -12.45
C GLU A 7 -17.44 9.21 -11.37
N GLY A 8 -18.55 8.47 -11.36
CA GLY A 8 -18.88 7.53 -10.29
C GLY A 8 -17.93 6.33 -10.21
N LEU A 9 -17.72 5.64 -11.33
CA LEU A 9 -16.84 4.46 -11.41
C LEU A 9 -15.38 4.79 -11.12
N PRO A 10 -14.78 5.85 -11.69
CA PRO A 10 -13.37 6.18 -11.42
C PRO A 10 -13.13 6.58 -9.98
N LEU A 11 -14.04 7.34 -9.37
CA LEU A 11 -13.95 7.69 -7.96
C LEU A 11 -14.05 6.45 -7.06
N LEU A 12 -14.98 5.55 -7.37
CA LEU A 12 -15.12 4.28 -6.65
C LEU A 12 -13.87 3.39 -6.80
N ALA A 13 -13.26 3.34 -7.99
CA ALA A 13 -12.03 2.62 -8.24
C ALA A 13 -10.85 3.20 -7.46
N ARG A 14 -10.67 4.53 -7.48
CA ARG A 14 -9.63 5.23 -6.72
C ARG A 14 -9.78 5.00 -5.22
N VAL A 15 -10.98 5.16 -4.68
CA VAL A 15 -11.28 4.89 -3.26
C VAL A 15 -10.97 3.43 -2.91
N SER A 16 -11.44 2.48 -3.72
CA SER A 16 -11.21 1.05 -3.47
C SER A 16 -9.73 0.68 -3.48
N LEU A 17 -8.91 1.32 -4.33
CA LEU A 17 -7.47 1.12 -4.38
C LEU A 17 -6.77 1.65 -3.13
N VAL A 18 -7.22 2.79 -2.58
CA VAL A 18 -6.48 3.46 -1.50
C VAL A 18 -7.06 3.26 -0.10
N ILE A 19 -8.26 2.67 0.03
CA ILE A 19 -8.96 2.52 1.31
C ILE A 19 -8.14 1.74 2.36
N LEU A 20 -7.25 0.84 1.92
CA LEU A 20 -6.40 0.06 2.81
C LEU A 20 -5.39 0.93 3.58
N PHE A 21 -4.89 2.00 2.97
CA PHE A 21 -3.79 2.78 3.55
C PHE A 21 -4.20 3.61 4.78
N PRO A 22 -5.36 4.30 4.83
CA PRO A 22 -5.83 4.95 6.04
C PRO A 22 -5.97 4.00 7.24
N PHE A 23 -6.51 2.80 7.02
CA PHE A 23 -6.59 1.79 8.09
C PHE A 23 -5.20 1.28 8.50
N SER A 24 -4.30 1.09 7.53
CA SER A 24 -2.89 0.73 7.77
C SER A 24 -2.16 1.81 8.59
N ALA A 25 -2.43 3.09 8.34
CA ALA A 25 -1.85 4.21 9.09
C ALA A 25 -2.41 4.28 10.52
N LEU A 26 -3.72 4.10 10.68
CA LEU A 26 -4.36 4.05 11.99
C LEU A 26 -3.81 2.89 12.84
N ASP A 27 -3.64 1.70 12.24
CA ASP A 27 -3.03 0.57 12.93
C ASP A 27 -1.61 0.89 13.42
N LYS A 28 -0.79 1.57 12.61
CA LYS A 28 0.56 2.02 13.01
C LYS A 28 0.55 3.06 14.14
N ILE A 29 -0.47 3.91 14.20
CA ILE A 29 -0.63 4.92 15.26
C ILE A 29 -1.06 4.26 16.57
N VAL A 30 -2.03 3.33 16.51
CA VAL A 30 -2.53 2.60 17.68
C VAL A 30 -1.50 1.60 18.20
N ASN A 31 -0.89 0.83 17.31
CA ASN A 31 0.08 -0.23 17.62
C ASN A 31 1.53 0.25 17.40
N TRP A 32 1.85 1.44 17.89
CA TRP A 32 3.15 2.10 17.66
C TRP A 32 4.35 1.24 18.07
N SER A 33 4.28 0.56 19.20
CA SER A 33 5.37 -0.31 19.70
C SER A 33 5.66 -1.47 18.75
N SER A 34 4.61 -2.12 18.24
CA SER A 34 4.70 -3.22 17.28
C SER A 34 5.22 -2.72 15.92
N ALA A 35 4.70 -1.60 15.43
CA ALA A 35 5.14 -1.00 14.18
C ALA A 35 6.61 -0.51 14.25
N LEU A 36 7.03 0.02 15.40
CA LEU A 36 8.43 0.40 15.63
C LEU A 36 9.35 -0.82 15.71
N ALA A 37 8.91 -1.91 16.34
CA ALA A 37 9.66 -3.17 16.35
C ALA A 37 9.82 -3.74 14.94
N GLN A 38 8.76 -3.67 14.12
CA GLN A 38 8.80 -4.06 12.72
C GLN A 38 9.74 -3.15 11.90
N ALA A 39 9.68 -1.83 12.08
CA ALA A 39 10.58 -0.91 11.39
C ALA A 39 12.06 -1.12 11.76
N LYS A 40 12.34 -1.50 13.00
CA LYS A 40 13.69 -1.83 13.49
C LYS A 40 14.21 -3.21 13.05
N SER A 41 13.33 -4.12 12.63
CA SER A 41 13.75 -5.44 12.13
C SER A 41 14.22 -5.40 10.68
N SER A 42 13.93 -4.31 9.96
CA SER A 42 14.50 -4.03 8.65
C SER A 42 15.94 -3.51 8.75
N PHE A 43 16.73 -3.69 7.67
CA PHE A 43 18.11 -3.19 7.60
C PHE A 43 18.21 -1.65 7.54
N LEU A 44 17.07 -0.95 7.39
CA LEU A 44 17.04 0.48 7.17
C LEU A 44 17.34 1.27 8.46
N PRO A 45 18.30 2.21 8.44
CA PRO A 45 18.60 3.04 9.60
C PRO A 45 17.46 4.03 9.85
N GLY A 46 17.13 4.26 11.13
CA GLY A 46 16.15 5.28 11.54
C GLY A 46 14.69 4.81 11.66
N GLY A 47 14.45 3.65 12.28
CA GLY A 47 13.11 3.07 12.49
C GLY A 47 11.97 4.07 12.82
N PRO A 48 12.12 5.01 13.77
CA PRO A 48 11.07 6.00 14.07
C PRO A 48 10.77 6.96 12.90
N VAL A 49 11.80 7.37 12.15
CA VAL A 49 11.67 8.29 11.01
C VAL A 49 10.98 7.58 9.85
N LEU A 50 11.34 6.32 9.58
CA LEU A 50 10.70 5.50 8.56
C LEU A 50 9.22 5.26 8.87
N LEU A 51 8.89 5.04 10.15
CA LEU A 51 7.51 4.86 10.59
C LEU A 51 6.68 6.14 10.36
N LEU A 52 7.22 7.30 10.73
CA LEU A 52 6.59 8.60 10.46
C LEU A 52 6.39 8.86 8.97
N LEU A 53 7.41 8.58 8.15
CA LEU A 53 7.31 8.72 6.70
C LEU A 53 6.27 7.76 6.10
N ALA A 54 6.20 6.52 6.58
CA ALA A 54 5.19 5.55 6.16
C ALA A 54 3.78 6.06 6.45
N ILE A 55 3.52 6.53 7.68
CA ILE A 55 2.23 7.10 8.06
C ILE A 55 1.89 8.32 7.20
N LEU A 56 2.87 9.20 6.96
CA LEU A 56 2.66 10.39 6.13
C LEU A 56 2.29 10.02 4.70
N VAL A 57 2.98 9.04 4.10
CA VAL A 57 2.64 8.55 2.75
C VAL A 57 1.25 7.92 2.75
N GLU A 58 0.95 7.04 3.71
CA GLU A 58 -0.34 6.33 3.81
C GLU A 58 -1.53 7.24 4.13
N VAL A 59 -1.31 8.46 4.62
CA VAL A 59 -2.38 9.44 4.85
C VAL A 59 -2.49 10.43 3.69
N VAL A 60 -1.36 10.99 3.22
CA VAL A 60 -1.37 12.05 2.21
C VAL A 60 -1.67 11.51 0.81
N THR A 61 -1.04 10.40 0.42
CA THR A 61 -1.18 9.89 -0.96
C THR A 61 -2.60 9.38 -1.28
N PRO A 62 -3.35 8.71 -0.39
CA PRO A 62 -4.74 8.37 -0.65
C PRO A 62 -5.62 9.59 -0.88
N ILE A 63 -5.41 10.66 -0.11
CA ILE A 63 -6.18 11.90 -0.24
C ILE A 63 -5.90 12.53 -1.61
N CYS A 64 -4.63 12.63 -2.01
CA CYS A 64 -4.25 13.12 -3.34
C CYS A 64 -4.86 12.29 -4.48
N ILE A 65 -4.83 10.96 -4.36
CA ILE A 65 -5.38 10.06 -5.40
C ILE A 65 -6.90 10.18 -5.50
N VAL A 66 -7.62 10.22 -4.36
CA VAL A 66 -9.10 10.31 -4.36
C VAL A 66 -9.57 11.68 -4.85
N THR A 67 -8.90 12.76 -4.44
CA THR A 67 -9.24 14.13 -4.88
C THR A 67 -8.81 14.43 -6.31
N GLY A 68 -7.98 13.57 -6.92
CA GLY A 68 -7.39 13.82 -8.23
C GLY A 68 -6.30 14.89 -8.24
N TRP A 69 -5.93 15.43 -7.08
CA TRP A 69 -4.90 16.45 -6.96
C TRP A 69 -3.52 15.81 -6.92
N GLN A 70 -2.74 15.98 -7.99
CA GLN A 70 -1.41 15.36 -8.15
C GLN A 70 -1.45 13.83 -7.95
N ASP A 71 -2.48 13.20 -8.49
CA ASP A 71 -2.74 11.76 -8.40
C ASP A 71 -1.59 10.90 -8.96
N ARG A 72 -0.98 11.31 -10.07
CA ARG A 72 0.15 10.60 -10.71
C ARG A 72 1.38 10.48 -9.81
N PRO A 73 2.00 11.57 -9.30
CA PRO A 73 3.16 11.44 -8.42
C PRO A 73 2.78 10.77 -7.09
N ALA A 74 1.57 11.01 -6.55
CA ALA A 74 1.11 10.35 -5.34
C ALA A 74 0.98 8.82 -5.53
N ALA A 75 0.40 8.38 -6.64
CA ALA A 75 0.28 6.96 -6.98
C ALA A 75 1.64 6.31 -7.21
N PHE A 76 2.60 7.01 -7.82
CA PHE A 76 3.96 6.49 -8.00
C PHE A 76 4.67 6.25 -6.66
N VAL A 77 4.59 7.23 -5.74
CA VAL A 77 5.16 7.10 -4.39
C VAL A 77 4.51 5.96 -3.63
N LEU A 78 3.18 5.86 -3.68
CA LEU A 78 2.42 4.81 -2.98
C LEU A 78 2.69 3.42 -3.57
N ALA A 79 2.84 3.30 -4.89
CA ALA A 79 3.22 2.06 -5.56
C ALA A 79 4.63 1.61 -5.12
N GLY A 80 5.59 2.54 -5.10
CA GLY A 80 6.93 2.27 -4.58
C GLY A 80 6.91 1.82 -3.12
N PHE A 81 6.09 2.48 -2.29
CA PHE A 81 5.90 2.10 -0.89
C PHE A 81 5.33 0.67 -0.74
N CYS A 82 4.32 0.30 -1.52
CA CYS A 82 3.78 -1.07 -1.54
C CYS A 82 4.84 -2.10 -1.92
N VAL A 83 5.64 -1.84 -2.95
CA VAL A 83 6.68 -2.77 -3.41
C VAL A 83 7.77 -2.92 -2.34
N ILE A 84 8.23 -1.81 -1.77
CA ILE A 84 9.27 -1.82 -0.72
C ILE A 84 8.77 -2.56 0.52
N THR A 85 7.56 -2.27 0.99
CA THR A 85 7.00 -2.92 2.18
C THR A 85 6.71 -4.41 1.95
N ALA A 86 6.26 -4.80 0.75
CA ALA A 86 6.13 -6.20 0.38
C ALA A 86 7.47 -6.94 0.44
N ILE A 87 8.53 -6.36 -0.14
CA ILE A 87 9.85 -7.00 -0.19
C ILE A 87 10.54 -7.05 1.19
N LEU A 88 10.34 -6.04 2.01
CA LEU A 88 10.96 -5.97 3.34
C LEU A 88 10.25 -6.86 4.36
N TYR A 89 8.91 -6.82 4.40
CA TYR A 89 8.13 -7.40 5.49
C TYR A 89 7.39 -8.70 5.13
N HIS A 90 7.21 -8.99 3.84
CA HIS A 90 6.45 -10.14 3.37
C HIS A 90 7.34 -11.11 2.57
N ARG A 91 8.49 -11.45 3.15
CA ARG A 91 9.51 -12.35 2.57
C ARG A 91 9.06 -13.81 2.60
N PHE A 92 7.95 -14.12 1.95
CA PHE A 92 7.36 -15.46 1.92
C PHE A 92 8.35 -16.53 1.40
N TRP A 93 9.29 -16.15 0.54
CA TRP A 93 10.33 -17.03 -0.02
C TRP A 93 11.34 -17.55 1.01
N LEU A 94 11.40 -16.97 2.21
CA LEU A 94 12.24 -17.50 3.30
C LEU A 94 11.58 -18.66 4.05
N TYR A 95 10.29 -18.92 3.82
CA TYR A 95 9.54 -19.95 4.52
C TYR A 95 9.44 -21.22 3.67
N PRO A 96 10.03 -22.35 4.11
CA PRO A 96 9.81 -23.64 3.47
C PRO A 96 8.32 -23.99 3.55
N ARG A 97 7.74 -24.47 2.43
CA ARG A 97 6.32 -24.87 2.33
C ARG A 97 5.32 -23.70 2.34
N PHE A 98 5.70 -22.49 1.93
CA PHE A 98 4.82 -21.30 1.90
C PHE A 98 3.46 -21.47 1.18
N PHE A 99 3.33 -22.46 0.29
CA PHE A 99 2.08 -22.76 -0.45
C PHE A 99 1.12 -23.71 0.29
N PHE A 100 1.54 -24.32 1.40
CA PHE A 100 0.72 -25.26 2.17
C PHE A 100 -0.18 -24.53 3.16
N ALA A 101 -1.38 -25.07 3.42
CA ALA A 101 -2.41 -24.42 4.23
C ALA A 101 -1.94 -24.06 5.65
N ASP A 102 -1.14 -24.93 6.27
CA ASP A 102 -0.64 -24.80 7.65
C ASP A 102 0.75 -24.14 7.76
N SER A 103 1.24 -23.53 6.67
CA SER A 103 2.56 -22.88 6.68
C SER A 103 2.49 -21.45 7.21
N GLU A 104 3.44 -21.11 8.08
CA GLU A 104 3.70 -19.73 8.53
C GLU A 104 3.98 -18.77 7.35
N GLY A 105 4.43 -19.27 6.20
CA GLY A 105 4.70 -18.46 5.01
C GLY A 105 3.46 -18.08 4.19
N ARG A 106 2.31 -18.74 4.40
CA ARG A 106 1.10 -18.54 3.59
C ARG A 106 0.49 -17.14 3.77
N PRO A 107 0.36 -16.58 4.99
CA PRO A 107 -0.09 -15.19 5.17
C PRO A 107 0.83 -14.19 4.46
N HIS A 108 2.16 -14.36 4.59
CA HIS A 108 3.13 -13.49 3.94
C HIS A 108 3.03 -13.51 2.41
N LEU A 109 2.74 -14.68 1.80
CA LEU A 109 2.51 -14.75 0.36
C LEU A 109 1.30 -13.89 -0.06
N TRP A 110 0.18 -14.02 0.66
CA TRP A 110 -1.04 -13.28 0.33
C TRP A 110 -0.86 -11.77 0.49
N ASP A 111 -0.20 -11.34 1.56
CA ASP A 111 0.03 -9.91 1.80
C ASP A 111 1.08 -9.33 0.83
N PHE A 112 2.06 -10.12 0.41
CA PHE A 112 2.96 -9.76 -0.70
C PHE A 112 2.16 -9.53 -1.99
N LEU A 113 1.32 -10.50 -2.38
CA LEU A 113 0.53 -10.42 -3.61
C LEU A 113 -0.49 -9.27 -3.59
N LYS A 114 -1.12 -9.00 -2.44
CA LYS A 114 -2.00 -7.83 -2.27
C LYS A 114 -1.26 -6.53 -2.53
N ASN A 115 -0.09 -6.35 -1.91
CA ASN A 115 0.71 -5.14 -2.12
C ASN A 115 1.20 -5.01 -3.57
N PHE A 116 1.58 -6.12 -4.22
CA PHE A 116 2.00 -6.11 -5.61
C PHE A 116 0.83 -5.79 -6.57
N GLY A 117 -0.36 -6.32 -6.29
CA GLY A 117 -1.59 -6.00 -7.01
C GLY A 117 -2.00 -4.53 -6.86
N LEU A 118 -1.92 -4.00 -5.63
CA LEU A 118 -2.14 -2.58 -5.36
C LEU A 118 -1.13 -1.70 -6.11
N ALA A 119 0.15 -2.05 -6.09
CA ALA A 119 1.17 -1.33 -6.85
C ALA A 119 0.85 -1.32 -8.35
N GLY A 120 0.38 -2.44 -8.91
CA GLY A 120 -0.09 -2.50 -10.30
C GLY A 120 -1.27 -1.57 -10.59
N GLY A 121 -2.28 -1.56 -9.72
CA GLY A 121 -3.43 -0.65 -9.83
C GLY A 121 -3.04 0.83 -9.72
N LEU A 122 -2.09 1.16 -8.85
CA LEU A 122 -1.54 2.50 -8.71
C LEU A 122 -0.72 2.92 -9.93
N LEU A 123 0.07 2.02 -10.53
CA LEU A 123 0.79 2.29 -11.77
C LEU A 123 -0.15 2.58 -12.95
N LEU A 124 -1.34 1.97 -13.00
CA LEU A 124 -2.35 2.31 -13.99
C LEU A 124 -2.81 3.78 -13.86
N ILE A 125 -2.97 4.28 -12.63
CA ILE A 125 -3.25 5.71 -12.36
C ILE A 125 -2.10 6.59 -12.86
N VAL A 126 -0.85 6.19 -12.62
CA VAL A 126 0.34 6.91 -13.12
C VAL A 126 0.32 7.02 -14.65
N LEU A 127 -0.05 5.94 -15.34
CA LEU A 127 -0.12 5.88 -16.81
C LEU A 127 -1.31 6.69 -17.39
N GLY A 128 -2.18 7.24 -16.54
CA GLY A 128 -3.29 8.09 -16.96
C GLY A 128 -4.59 7.35 -17.24
N SER A 129 -4.76 6.11 -16.76
CA SER A 129 -6.05 5.41 -16.88
C SER A 129 -7.11 5.90 -15.86
N GLY A 130 -6.79 6.95 -15.10
CA GLY A 130 -7.68 7.51 -14.10
C GLY A 130 -8.59 8.59 -14.67
N ALA A 131 -9.68 8.21 -15.35
CA ALA A 131 -10.72 9.07 -15.91
C ALA A 131 -10.22 10.13 -16.95
N PRO A 132 -11.04 10.47 -17.96
CA PRO A 132 -10.72 11.52 -18.94
C PRO A 132 -10.50 12.90 -18.32
#